data_AF-A0A7K3H397-F1
#
_entry.id   AF-A0A7K3H397-F1
#
_cell.length_a   1.000
_cell.length_b   1.000
_cell.length_c   1.000
_cell.angle_alpha   90.00
_cell.angle_beta   90.00
_cell.angle_gamma   90.00
#
_symmetry.space_group_name_H-M   'P 1'
#
loop_
_entity.id
_entity.type
_entity.pdbx_description
1 polymer ?
#
loop_
_entity_poly.entity_id
_entity_poly.type
_entity_poly.pdbx_seq_one_letter_code
_entity_poly.pdbx_strand_id
1 'polypeptide(L)'
;MRLRALLDTDALGLKLLGGEDELDRSVRGVMTTDLRDPSRYLSGGELVLTGLAWRRDADDSEPFVRLLVQSGVSALAAGEAELGSVPEDLVLACVRHRLPLFAVHESVAFATITEHVVRQVSGERAGDLAAVVDRHRRMMTSGPAGGGPDVVLDLLGSDLDLRAWVLSPTGRPVAGSKAAGPALP
;
A
#
# COMPACT_ATOMS: atom_id res chain seq x y z
N MET A 1 1.67 -0.04 -1.36
CA MET A 1 1.85 1.32 -1.91
C MET A 1 0.49 2.01 -2.05
N ARG A 2 0.43 3.35 -2.11
CA ARG A 2 -0.82 4.09 -2.38
C ARG A 2 -1.01 4.34 -3.88
N LEU A 3 -2.25 4.51 -4.33
CA LEU A 3 -2.57 4.82 -5.74
C LEU A 3 -1.86 6.08 -6.25
N ARG A 4 -1.81 7.15 -5.45
CA ARG A 4 -1.13 8.41 -5.85
C ARG A 4 0.31 8.20 -6.31
N ALA A 5 1.04 7.22 -5.75
CA ALA A 5 2.43 6.95 -6.10
C ALA A 5 2.59 6.46 -7.55
N LEU A 6 1.51 5.95 -8.17
CA LEU A 6 1.51 5.57 -9.58
C LEU A 6 1.55 6.80 -10.50
N LEU A 7 0.96 7.92 -10.07
CA LEU A 7 0.95 9.17 -10.84
C LEU A 7 2.30 9.89 -10.77
N ASP A 8 3.10 9.62 -9.74
CA ASP A 8 4.45 10.20 -9.60
C ASP A 8 5.48 9.55 -10.55
N THR A 9 5.08 8.51 -11.29
CA THR A 9 5.96 7.78 -12.21
C THR A 9 5.49 7.94 -13.66
N ASP A 10 5.96 8.99 -14.34
CA ASP A 10 5.61 9.30 -15.74
C ASP A 10 5.81 8.12 -16.70
N ALA A 11 6.82 7.27 -16.45
CA ALA A 11 7.12 6.09 -17.26
C ALA A 11 6.00 5.02 -17.27
N LEU A 12 5.02 5.12 -16.37
CA LEU A 12 3.85 4.24 -16.34
C LEU A 12 2.76 4.68 -17.33
N GLY A 13 2.84 5.88 -17.91
CA GLY A 13 1.86 6.39 -18.87
C GLY A 13 0.42 6.39 -18.34
N LEU A 14 0.27 6.57 -17.03
CA LEU A 14 -1.03 6.57 -16.36
C LEU A 14 -1.58 7.98 -16.29
N LYS A 15 -2.83 8.15 -16.75
CA LYS A 15 -3.58 9.40 -16.60
C LYS A 15 -4.84 9.14 -15.81
N LEU A 16 -5.04 9.86 -14.71
CA LEU A 16 -6.27 9.76 -13.93
C LEU A 16 -7.46 10.35 -14.72
N LEU A 17 -8.56 9.61 -14.77
CA LEU A 17 -9.83 10.01 -15.41
C LEU A 17 -10.95 10.29 -14.39
N GLY A 18 -10.76 9.88 -13.12
CA GLY A 18 -11.63 10.23 -12.01
C GLY A 18 -11.32 9.44 -10.74
N GLY A 19 -11.80 9.91 -9.59
CA GLY A 19 -11.61 9.29 -8.29
C GLY A 19 -10.43 9.88 -7.50
N GLU A 20 -10.18 11.17 -7.66
CA GLU A 20 -9.13 11.96 -7.02
C GLU A 20 -9.14 11.79 -5.48
N ASP A 21 -10.33 11.80 -4.89
CA ASP A 21 -10.53 11.67 -3.43
C ASP A 21 -10.19 10.28 -2.88
N GLU A 22 -9.95 9.30 -3.76
CA GLU A 22 -9.73 7.89 -3.43
C GLU A 22 -8.27 7.46 -3.66
N LEU A 23 -7.38 8.39 -4.03
CA LEU A 23 -5.97 8.10 -4.36
C LEU A 23 -5.12 7.64 -3.15
N ASP A 24 -5.68 7.67 -1.94
CA ASP A 24 -5.06 7.12 -0.73
C ASP A 24 -5.29 5.62 -0.53
N ARG A 25 -6.11 4.97 -1.38
CA ARG A 25 -6.30 3.52 -1.33
C ARG A 25 -4.97 2.79 -1.53
N SER A 26 -4.83 1.68 -0.80
CA SER A 26 -3.63 0.85 -0.84
C SER A 26 -3.73 -0.21 -1.93
N VAL A 27 -2.75 -0.23 -2.82
CA VAL A 27 -2.58 -1.26 -3.85
C VAL A 27 -1.73 -2.40 -3.31
N ARG A 28 -2.22 -3.64 -3.45
CA ARG A 28 -1.60 -4.87 -2.94
C ARG A 28 -1.13 -5.84 -4.04
N GLY A 29 -1.51 -5.58 -5.27
CA GLY A 29 -1.21 -6.42 -6.42
C GLY A 29 -1.83 -5.86 -7.70
N VAL A 30 -1.67 -6.61 -8.78
CA VAL A 30 -2.21 -6.28 -10.11
C VAL A 30 -2.90 -7.50 -10.69
N MET A 31 -4.03 -7.30 -11.35
CA MET A 31 -4.73 -8.33 -12.12
C MET A 31 -4.99 -7.81 -13.52
N THR A 32 -4.42 -8.46 -14.53
CA THR A 32 -4.71 -8.15 -15.93
C THR A 32 -5.79 -9.09 -16.43
N THR A 33 -6.90 -8.56 -16.93
CA THR A 33 -8.02 -9.39 -17.39
C THR A 33 -8.93 -8.65 -18.36
N ASP A 34 -9.51 -9.43 -19.28
CA ASP A 34 -10.64 -9.02 -20.11
C ASP A 34 -11.81 -10.00 -19.98
N LEU A 35 -11.94 -10.64 -18.82
CA LEU A 35 -13.14 -11.39 -18.47
C LEU A 35 -14.27 -10.43 -18.12
N ARG A 36 -15.50 -10.71 -18.61
CA ARG A 36 -16.70 -9.98 -18.20
C ARG A 36 -16.95 -10.03 -16.69
N ASP A 37 -16.65 -11.17 -16.08
CA ASP A 37 -16.71 -11.37 -14.64
C ASP A 37 -15.38 -11.94 -14.13
N PRO A 38 -14.48 -11.07 -13.63
CA PRO A 38 -13.21 -11.48 -13.06
C PRO A 38 -13.28 -11.82 -11.56
N SER A 39 -14.46 -11.73 -10.93
CA SER A 39 -14.60 -11.75 -9.45
C SER A 39 -13.95 -12.96 -8.79
N ARG A 40 -14.00 -14.13 -9.42
CA ARG A 40 -13.40 -15.38 -8.89
C ARG A 40 -11.87 -15.36 -8.75
N TYR A 41 -11.20 -14.39 -9.37
CA TYR A 41 -9.74 -14.24 -9.35
C TYR A 41 -9.28 -13.04 -8.54
N LEU A 42 -10.22 -12.26 -8.00
CA LEU A 42 -9.94 -11.06 -7.22
C LEU A 42 -10.01 -11.41 -5.73
N SER A 43 -9.02 -10.92 -4.99
CA SER A 43 -8.89 -11.06 -3.53
C SER A 43 -9.05 -9.71 -2.81
N GLY A 44 -9.14 -8.61 -3.56
CA GLY A 44 -9.28 -7.25 -3.05
C GLY A 44 -7.93 -6.54 -2.91
N GLY A 45 -7.94 -5.23 -3.13
CA GLY A 45 -6.75 -4.39 -3.08
C GLY A 45 -5.94 -4.35 -4.38
N GLU A 46 -6.40 -5.00 -5.46
CA GLU A 46 -5.70 -5.00 -6.75
C GLU A 46 -5.92 -3.69 -7.52
N LEU A 47 -4.93 -3.35 -8.34
CA LEU A 47 -5.11 -2.54 -9.54
C LEU A 47 -5.49 -3.48 -10.69
N VAL A 48 -6.68 -3.34 -11.25
CA VAL A 48 -7.11 -4.15 -12.39
C VAL A 48 -6.68 -3.46 -13.69
N LEU A 49 -6.01 -4.17 -14.58
CA LEU A 49 -5.64 -3.72 -15.92
C LEU A 49 -6.52 -4.43 -16.97
N THR A 50 -7.06 -3.69 -17.93
CA THR A 50 -7.96 -4.25 -18.96
C THR A 50 -7.73 -3.59 -20.31
N GLY A 51 -7.72 -4.40 -21.38
CA GLY A 51 -7.73 -3.92 -22.77
C GLY A 51 -9.15 -3.63 -23.29
N LEU A 52 -10.17 -3.78 -22.43
CA LEU A 52 -11.59 -3.57 -22.70
C LEU A 52 -12.22 -4.58 -23.68
N ALA A 53 -11.60 -5.74 -23.92
CA ALA A 53 -12.13 -6.75 -24.85
C ALA A 53 -13.44 -7.42 -24.38
N TRP A 54 -13.81 -7.26 -23.10
CA TRP A 54 -15.09 -7.71 -22.56
C TRP A 54 -16.28 -6.86 -23.03
N ARG A 55 -16.04 -5.56 -23.33
CA ARG A 55 -17.04 -4.54 -23.63
C ARG A 55 -17.52 -4.67 -25.07
N ARG A 56 -18.83 -4.84 -25.25
CA ARG A 56 -19.50 -4.86 -26.56
C ARG A 56 -20.27 -3.57 -26.81
N ASP A 57 -20.92 -3.06 -25.79
CA ASP A 57 -21.69 -1.82 -25.82
C ASP A 57 -21.53 -1.04 -24.50
N ALA A 58 -22.22 0.09 -24.38
CA ALA A 58 -22.14 0.96 -23.21
C ALA A 58 -22.80 0.35 -21.95
N ASP A 59 -23.75 -0.57 -22.11
CA ASP A 59 -24.49 -1.16 -21.00
C ASP A 59 -23.65 -2.20 -20.24
N ASP A 60 -22.55 -2.68 -20.83
CA ASP A 60 -21.61 -3.61 -20.19
C ASP A 60 -20.78 -2.96 -19.06
N SER A 61 -20.53 -1.64 -19.11
CA SER A 61 -19.61 -0.95 -18.19
C SER A 61 -20.09 -0.92 -16.75
N GLU A 62 -21.37 -0.65 -16.54
CA GLU A 62 -21.97 -0.55 -15.21
C GLU A 62 -21.92 -1.90 -14.46
N PRO A 63 -22.32 -3.05 -15.04
CA PRO A 63 -22.09 -4.36 -14.45
C PRO A 63 -20.63 -4.67 -14.14
N PHE A 64 -19.72 -4.37 -15.07
CA PHE A 64 -18.30 -4.67 -14.89
C PHE A 64 -17.70 -3.91 -13.69
N VAL A 65 -17.90 -2.59 -13.64
CA VAL A 65 -17.42 -1.75 -12.52
C VAL A 65 -18.01 -2.21 -11.19
N ARG A 66 -19.30 -2.54 -11.16
CA ARG A 66 -19.96 -3.04 -9.95
C ARG A 66 -19.30 -4.32 -9.42
N LEU A 67 -18.94 -5.27 -10.30
CA LEU A 67 -18.24 -6.50 -9.91
C LEU A 67 -16.85 -6.22 -9.32
N LEU A 68 -16.10 -5.27 -9.90
CA LEU A 68 -14.79 -4.87 -9.37
C LEU A 68 -14.91 -4.26 -7.97
N VAL A 69 -15.88 -3.37 -7.78
CA VAL A 69 -16.13 -2.70 -6.49
C VAL A 69 -16.55 -3.72 -5.44
N GLN A 70 -17.45 -4.65 -5.79
CA GLN A 70 -17.87 -5.75 -4.91
C GLN A 70 -16.70 -6.66 -4.52
N SER A 71 -15.72 -6.84 -5.42
CA SER A 71 -14.51 -7.61 -5.18
C SER A 71 -13.44 -6.83 -4.38
N GLY A 72 -13.70 -5.58 -4.00
CA GLY A 72 -12.76 -4.77 -3.23
C GLY A 72 -11.54 -4.27 -4.03
N VAL A 73 -11.68 -4.14 -5.34
CA VAL A 73 -10.63 -3.60 -6.22
C VAL A 73 -10.29 -2.16 -5.82
N SER A 74 -9.01 -1.83 -5.82
CA SER A 74 -8.55 -0.49 -5.44
C SER A 74 -8.74 0.53 -6.55
N ALA A 75 -8.47 0.13 -7.80
CA ALA A 75 -8.61 0.97 -8.98
C ALA A 75 -8.67 0.13 -10.27
N LEU A 76 -9.14 0.76 -11.34
CA LEU A 76 -9.14 0.24 -12.70
C LEU A 76 -8.19 1.05 -13.57
N ALA A 77 -7.37 0.41 -14.41
CA ALA A 77 -6.65 1.05 -15.49
C ALA A 77 -7.05 0.43 -16.84
N ALA A 78 -7.57 1.27 -17.72
CA ALA A 78 -8.06 0.87 -19.03
C ALA A 78 -7.04 1.26 -20.11
N GLY A 79 -6.65 0.30 -20.94
CA GLY A 79 -5.76 0.53 -22.08
C GLY A 79 -6.46 1.28 -23.21
N GLU A 80 -5.76 2.24 -23.80
CA GLU A 80 -6.27 3.01 -24.94
C GLU A 80 -6.02 2.32 -26.29
N ALA A 81 -5.19 1.27 -26.35
CA ALA A 81 -4.70 0.67 -27.60
C ALA A 81 -5.80 0.20 -28.57
N GLU A 82 -6.90 -0.38 -28.07
CA GLU A 82 -7.97 -0.93 -28.92
C GLU A 82 -9.02 0.11 -29.32
N LEU A 83 -9.31 1.08 -28.45
CA LEU A 83 -10.43 2.03 -28.62
C LEU A 83 -9.97 3.47 -28.86
N GLY A 84 -8.66 3.73 -28.83
CA GLY A 84 -8.03 5.06 -28.94
C GLY A 84 -8.25 5.97 -27.72
N SER A 85 -9.29 5.72 -26.93
CA SER A 85 -9.59 6.42 -25.69
C SER A 85 -10.48 5.57 -24.79
N VAL A 86 -10.49 5.87 -23.50
CA VAL A 86 -11.36 5.18 -22.53
C VAL A 86 -12.82 5.63 -22.73
N PRO A 87 -13.78 4.71 -22.92
CA PRO A 87 -15.18 5.07 -23.15
C PRO A 87 -15.83 5.87 -22.02
N GLU A 88 -16.65 6.87 -22.36
CA GLU A 88 -17.31 7.76 -21.40
C GLU A 88 -18.23 7.01 -20.43
N ASP A 89 -18.95 5.99 -20.90
CA ASP A 89 -19.79 5.13 -20.06
C ASP A 89 -19.01 4.44 -18.93
N LEU A 90 -17.77 4.03 -19.20
CA LEU A 90 -16.90 3.44 -18.19
C LEU A 90 -16.43 4.49 -17.18
N VAL A 91 -16.08 5.69 -17.63
CA VAL A 91 -15.72 6.82 -16.76
C VAL A 91 -16.87 7.14 -15.82
N LEU A 92 -18.09 7.29 -16.36
CA LEU A 92 -19.30 7.59 -15.58
C LEU A 92 -19.62 6.48 -14.56
N ALA A 93 -19.50 5.21 -14.95
CA ALA A 93 -19.69 4.08 -14.04
C ALA A 93 -18.67 4.10 -12.90
N CYS A 94 -17.38 4.27 -13.21
CA CYS A 94 -16.32 4.39 -12.21
C CYS A 94 -16.56 5.54 -11.22
N VAL A 95 -16.95 6.72 -11.71
CA VAL A 95 -17.28 7.88 -10.86
C VAL A 95 -18.45 7.57 -9.92
N ARG A 96 -19.54 6.99 -10.43
CA ARG A 96 -20.72 6.63 -9.61
C ARG A 96 -20.37 5.68 -8.46
N HIS A 97 -19.48 4.72 -8.71
CA HIS A 97 -19.07 3.73 -7.72
C HIS A 97 -17.82 4.14 -6.92
N ARG A 98 -17.31 5.36 -7.10
CA ARG A 98 -16.07 5.85 -6.47
C ARG A 98 -14.91 4.87 -6.68
N LEU A 99 -14.79 4.32 -7.89
CA LEU A 99 -13.65 3.49 -8.30
C LEU A 99 -12.69 4.36 -9.11
N PRO A 100 -11.46 4.62 -8.61
CA PRO A 100 -10.46 5.33 -9.40
C PRO A 100 -10.23 4.68 -10.75
N LEU A 101 -10.22 5.51 -11.80
CA LEU A 101 -10.02 5.08 -13.17
C LEU A 101 -8.80 5.78 -13.78
N PHE A 102 -7.91 4.99 -14.34
CA PHE A 102 -6.76 5.47 -15.10
C PHE A 102 -6.89 5.09 -16.57
N ALA A 103 -6.53 5.99 -17.47
CA ALA A 103 -6.15 5.63 -18.82
C ALA A 103 -4.68 5.16 -18.81
N VAL A 104 -4.41 4.09 -19.56
CA VAL A 104 -3.06 3.61 -19.85
C VAL A 104 -2.75 3.95 -21.30
N HIS A 105 -1.74 4.80 -21.49
CA HIS A 105 -1.28 5.20 -22.82
C HIS A 105 -0.84 3.96 -23.63
N GLU A 106 -1.17 3.93 -24.92
CA GLU A 106 -0.94 2.77 -25.81
C GLU A 106 0.52 2.32 -25.92
N SER A 107 1.47 3.23 -25.69
CA SER A 107 2.91 2.92 -25.74
C SER A 107 3.42 2.15 -24.52
N VAL A 108 2.62 2.00 -23.46
CA VAL A 108 3.01 1.34 -22.22
C VAL A 108 2.40 -0.05 -22.12
N ALA A 109 3.26 -1.06 -22.01
CA ALA A 109 2.81 -2.42 -21.77
C ALA A 109 2.28 -2.60 -20.35
N PHE A 110 1.17 -3.33 -20.19
CA PHE A 110 0.67 -3.71 -18.87
C PHE A 110 1.68 -4.48 -18.02
N ALA A 111 2.61 -5.20 -18.65
CA ALA A 111 3.73 -5.85 -17.97
C ALA A 111 4.60 -4.84 -17.20
N THR A 112 4.88 -3.68 -17.79
CA THR A 112 5.67 -2.61 -17.15
C THR A 112 4.99 -2.10 -15.88
N ILE A 113 3.68 -1.88 -15.93
CA ILE A 113 2.89 -1.46 -14.76
C ILE A 113 2.85 -2.56 -13.70
N THR A 114 2.62 -3.81 -14.13
CA THR A 114 2.59 -4.98 -13.27
C THR A 114 3.91 -5.15 -12.51
N GLU A 115 5.03 -5.11 -13.21
CA GLU A 115 6.37 -5.22 -12.63
C GLU A 115 6.66 -4.09 -11.64
N HIS A 116 6.26 -2.86 -11.95
CA HIS A 116 6.44 -1.72 -11.05
C HIS A 116 5.68 -1.94 -9.74
N VAL A 117 4.38 -2.23 -9.82
CA VAL A 117 3.54 -2.43 -8.63
C VAL A 117 4.03 -3.62 -7.80
N VAL A 118 4.33 -4.75 -8.44
CA VAL A 118 4.85 -5.94 -7.75
C VAL A 118 6.16 -5.63 -7.04
N ARG A 119 7.06 -4.87 -7.66
CA ARG A 119 8.34 -4.46 -7.04
C ARG A 119 8.12 -3.57 -5.83
N GLN A 120 7.26 -2.56 -5.93
CA GLN A 120 6.96 -1.64 -4.82
C GLN A 120 6.31 -2.38 -3.65
N VAL A 121 5.27 -3.16 -3.91
CA VAL A 121 4.56 -3.91 -2.88
C VAL A 121 5.45 -4.97 -2.22
N SER A 122 6.32 -5.64 -2.99
CA SER A 122 7.27 -6.61 -2.42
C SER A 122 8.38 -5.94 -1.61
N GLY A 123 8.87 -4.79 -2.07
CA GLY A 123 9.86 -3.99 -1.36
C GLY A 123 9.36 -3.49 -0.02
N GLU A 124 8.11 -2.99 0.04
CA GLU A 124 7.45 -2.60 1.29
C GLU A 124 7.35 -3.78 2.28
N ARG A 125 6.87 -4.94 1.83
CA ARG A 125 6.76 -6.15 2.68
C ARG A 125 8.12 -6.59 3.24
N ALA A 126 9.17 -6.54 2.42
CA ALA A 126 10.52 -6.88 2.84
C ALA A 126 11.06 -5.85 3.85
N GLY A 127 10.78 -4.56 3.64
CA GLY A 127 11.14 -3.49 4.55
C GLY A 127 10.45 -3.62 5.91
N ASP A 128 9.15 -3.88 5.94
CA ASP A 128 8.37 -4.08 7.17
C ASP A 128 8.91 -5.28 7.97
N LEU A 129 9.17 -6.40 7.30
CA LEU A 129 9.74 -7.59 7.95
C LEU A 129 11.16 -7.31 8.47
N ALA A 130 11.99 -6.62 7.69
CA ALA A 130 13.33 -6.23 8.10
C ALA A 130 13.31 -5.29 9.32
N ALA A 131 12.37 -4.35 9.39
CA ALA A 131 12.18 -3.47 10.53
C ALA A 131 11.76 -4.23 11.80
N VAL A 132 10.86 -5.22 11.67
CA VAL A 132 10.46 -6.10 12.78
C VAL A 132 11.65 -6.94 13.27
N VAL A 133 12.41 -7.54 12.34
CA VAL A 133 13.59 -8.35 12.66
C VAL A 133 14.69 -7.50 13.30
N ASP A 134 14.95 -6.29 12.79
CA ASP A 134 15.93 -5.37 13.36
C ASP A 134 15.53 -4.94 14.78
N ARG A 135 14.26 -4.60 14.99
CA ARG A 135 13.71 -4.31 16.32
C ARG A 135 13.90 -5.48 17.29
N HIS A 136 13.57 -6.70 16.84
CA HIS A 136 13.75 -7.90 17.65
C HIS A 136 15.23 -8.19 17.93
N ARG A 137 16.11 -8.02 16.95
CA ARG A 137 17.55 -8.19 17.11
C ARG A 137 18.11 -7.20 18.12
N ARG A 138 17.74 -5.91 18.05
CA ARG A 138 18.14 -4.91 19.06
C ARG A 138 17.72 -5.32 20.48
N MET A 139 16.53 -5.87 20.65
CA MET A 139 16.05 -6.38 21.95
C MET A 139 16.80 -7.65 22.42
N MET A 140 17.22 -8.52 21.51
CA MET A 140 17.83 -9.83 21.83
C MET A 140 19.36 -9.81 21.88
N THR A 141 20.01 -8.74 21.42
CA THR A 141 21.48 -8.67 21.38
C THR A 141 22.03 -8.51 22.80
N SER A 142 22.46 -9.62 23.38
CA SER A 142 23.15 -9.71 24.66
C SER A 142 24.66 -9.84 24.43
N GLY A 143 25.48 -9.09 25.18
CA GLY A 143 26.94 -9.10 25.06
C GLY A 143 27.63 -8.40 26.23
N PRO A 144 28.97 -8.47 26.35
CA PRO A 144 29.72 -8.02 27.54
C PRO A 144 29.69 -6.50 27.76
N ALA A 145 29.37 -5.73 26.73
CA ALA A 145 29.09 -4.29 26.78
C ALA A 145 27.58 -3.97 26.95
N GLY A 146 26.74 -4.99 27.15
CA GLY A 146 25.38 -4.93 27.70
C GLY A 146 24.35 -4.12 26.92
N GLY A 147 23.54 -4.77 26.09
CA GLY A 147 22.22 -4.28 25.69
C GLY A 147 21.13 -4.68 26.69
N GLY A 148 21.36 -4.40 27.98
CA GLY A 148 20.45 -4.76 29.07
C GLY A 148 19.11 -4.01 29.02
N PRO A 149 18.36 -3.90 30.14
CA PRO A 149 17.12 -3.12 30.19
C PRO A 149 17.24 -1.71 29.61
N ASP A 150 18.44 -1.11 29.59
CA ASP A 150 18.71 0.18 28.95
C ASP A 150 18.31 0.25 27.46
N VAL A 151 18.44 -0.81 26.67
CA VAL A 151 18.01 -0.78 25.24
C VAL A 151 16.50 -0.70 25.12
N VAL A 152 15.78 -1.37 26.01
CA VAL A 152 14.31 -1.30 26.07
C VAL A 152 13.89 0.09 26.55
N LEU A 153 14.59 0.66 27.53
CA LEU A 153 14.30 2.00 28.06
C LEU A 153 14.59 3.10 27.03
N ASP A 154 15.64 2.98 26.23
CA ASP A 154 15.94 3.90 25.12
C ASP A 154 14.85 3.84 24.04
N LEU A 155 14.36 2.65 23.70
CA LEU A 155 13.23 2.48 22.77
C LEU A 155 11.94 3.10 23.29
N LEU A 156 11.65 2.97 24.59
CA LEU A 156 10.48 3.61 25.22
C LEU A 156 10.59 5.14 25.16
N GLY A 157 11.80 5.67 25.33
CA GLY A 157 12.07 7.10 25.20
C GLY A 157 11.96 7.60 23.76
N SER A 158 12.59 6.93 22.80
CA SER A 158 12.64 7.39 21.40
C SER A 158 11.31 7.23 20.66
N ASP A 159 10.60 6.12 20.88
CA ASP A 159 9.45 5.75 20.05
C ASP A 159 8.11 6.15 20.68
N LEU A 160 8.06 6.24 22.01
CA LEU A 160 6.81 6.48 22.77
C LEU A 160 6.87 7.74 23.65
N ASP A 161 8.00 8.45 23.68
CA ASP A 161 8.26 9.59 24.58
C ASP A 161 8.01 9.27 26.06
N LEU A 162 8.27 8.01 26.46
CA LEU A 162 8.06 7.52 27.81
C LEU A 162 9.37 7.51 28.59
N ARG A 163 9.34 8.10 29.79
CA ARG A 163 10.42 7.97 30.77
C ARG A 163 10.18 6.75 31.64
N ALA A 164 11.10 5.81 31.59
CA ALA A 164 11.01 4.56 32.32
C ALA A 164 12.31 4.24 33.09
N TRP A 165 12.16 3.45 34.15
CA TRP A 165 13.24 2.97 35.00
C TRP A 165 12.99 1.51 35.37
N VAL A 166 14.08 0.75 35.55
CA VAL A 166 14.03 -0.59 36.14
C VAL A 166 14.55 -0.49 37.56
N LEU A 167 13.74 -0.91 38.53
CA LEU A 167 14.07 -0.91 39.95
C LEU A 167 14.25 -2.35 40.45
N SER A 168 15.14 -2.54 41.42
CA SER A 168 15.20 -3.78 42.19
C SER A 168 13.96 -3.92 43.09
N PRO A 169 13.67 -5.13 43.63
CA PRO A 169 12.61 -5.30 44.63
C PRO A 169 12.80 -4.45 45.90
N THR A 170 14.02 -3.96 46.14
CA THR A 170 14.36 -3.06 47.25
C THR A 170 14.29 -1.57 46.88
N GLY A 171 13.83 -1.22 45.68
CA GLY A 171 13.69 0.16 45.20
C GLY A 171 14.96 0.79 44.62
N ARG A 172 16.06 0.02 44.46
CA ARG A 172 17.31 0.53 43.91
C ARG A 172 17.24 0.63 42.38
N PRO A 173 17.63 1.74 41.74
CA PRO A 173 17.68 1.83 40.28
C PRO A 173 18.73 0.88 39.70
N VAL A 174 18.31 0.13 38.68
CA VAL A 174 19.12 -0.83 37.92
C VAL A 174 19.45 -0.26 36.53
N ALA A 175 18.52 0.45 35.90
CA ALA A 175 18.63 1.07 34.57
C ALA A 175 17.59 2.20 34.40
N GLY A 176 17.81 3.19 33.52
CA GLY A 176 16.87 4.31 33.33
C GLY A 176 17.39 5.51 32.53
N SER A 177 16.46 6.34 32.06
CA SER A 177 16.73 7.56 31.26
C SER A 177 17.67 8.54 32.00
N LYS A 178 18.74 8.99 31.33
CA LYS A 178 19.75 9.91 31.90
C LYS A 178 19.38 11.38 31.65
N ALA A 179 18.70 12.01 32.60
CA ALA A 179 18.79 13.45 32.86
C ALA A 179 18.46 13.77 34.32
N ALA A 180 19.16 14.74 34.89
CA ALA A 180 19.22 15.07 36.31
C ALA A 180 17.90 15.63 36.90
N GLY A 181 17.48 15.07 38.05
CA GLY A 181 16.59 15.71 39.04
C GLY A 181 15.29 14.95 39.38
N PRO A 182 14.62 15.28 40.51
CA PRO A 182 15.14 15.25 41.87
C PRO A 182 15.17 13.80 42.41
N ALA A 183 15.79 13.58 43.58
CA ALA A 183 15.77 12.26 44.24
C ALA A 183 14.34 11.74 44.38
N LEU A 184 14.14 10.47 44.03
CA LEU A 184 12.90 9.74 44.30
C LEU A 184 12.58 9.85 45.82
N PRO A 185 11.31 10.03 46.21
CA PRO A 185 10.89 10.14 47.61
C PRO A 185 11.17 8.86 48.41
#